data_AF-A0A6N9HGR4-F1
#
_entry.id   AF-A0A6N9HGR4-F1
#
_cell.length_a   1.000
_cell.length_b   1.000
_cell.length_c   1.000
_cell.angle_alpha   90.00
_cell.angle_beta   90.00
_cell.angle_gamma   90.00
#
_symmetry.space_group_name_H-M   'P 1'
#
loop_
_entity.id
_entity.type
_entity.pdbx_description
1 polymer ?
#
loop_
_entity_poly.entity_id
_entity_poly.type
_entity_poly.pdbx_seq_one_letter_code
_entity_poly.pdbx_strand_id
1 'polypeptide(L)'
;MPTILSHPAVPLAVGLALGRGWISRRLLVAGMLASIVPDLDVVAFRLGVDYAHQFGHRGASHSLLFALALGALAALAAPWLGARRWVAMAFVSFACASHPLLDMLTSGGLGAAWWWPFSEQRLFFPVRPIRVSPLSLETFFGPRGFAVLRSELLWVWLPCLSALWAAYGLRTRLPPFHVTSNGVFKPVAKAREMGLYCAAFVLVVAWHVAGDGRLASTIGVIAAMGVARFFQLRRTGPDGTPIVALEAGVLLFANPGFRRAVERIPLAEVEQVKIYGPRGNRYYRFALAQREALTLALLQHGAAEDAVTHLLQQALPGKVVVAKPPATIFEQVRGEA
;
A
#
# COMPACT_ATOMS: atom_id res chain seq x y z
N MET A 1 25.84 13.92 -7.28
CA MET A 1 24.93 12.90 -6.77
C MET A 1 23.78 13.56 -6.02
N PRO A 2 22.62 12.91 -5.88
CA PRO A 2 21.77 13.12 -4.71
C PRO A 2 22.59 12.97 -3.43
N THR A 3 22.05 13.37 -2.29
CA THR A 3 22.69 13.05 -1.01
C THR A 3 22.76 11.53 -0.84
N ILE A 4 23.83 11.08 -0.17
CA ILE A 4 24.02 9.69 0.24
C ILE A 4 22.82 9.12 1.02
N LEU A 5 22.03 10.01 1.64
CA LEU A 5 20.83 9.68 2.40
C LEU A 5 19.64 9.29 1.51
N SER A 6 19.59 9.79 0.28
CA SER A 6 18.45 9.58 -0.63
C SER A 6 18.57 8.32 -1.47
N HIS A 7 19.77 7.79 -1.69
CA HIS A 7 19.95 6.53 -2.42
C HIS A 7 19.27 5.33 -1.74
N PRO A 8 19.34 5.16 -0.40
CA PRO A 8 18.61 4.11 0.30
C PRO A 8 17.08 4.18 0.17
N ALA A 9 16.49 5.32 -0.20
CA ALA A 9 15.04 5.47 -0.28
C ALA A 9 14.39 4.48 -1.26
N VAL A 10 15.04 4.23 -2.40
CA VAL A 10 14.56 3.31 -3.45
C VAL A 10 14.52 1.85 -2.97
N PRO A 11 15.65 1.23 -2.54
CA PRO A 11 15.62 -0.13 -2.04
C PRO A 11 14.81 -0.27 -0.75
N LEU A 12 14.74 0.76 0.09
CA LEU A 12 13.87 0.76 1.27
C LEU A 12 12.39 0.64 0.88
N ALA A 13 11.92 1.50 -0.03
CA ALA A 13 10.53 1.49 -0.49
C ALA A 13 10.18 0.17 -1.19
N VAL A 14 11.02 -0.30 -2.11
CA VAL A 14 10.79 -1.57 -2.82
C VAL A 14 10.84 -2.77 -1.87
N GLY A 15 11.83 -2.81 -0.96
CA GLY A 15 11.98 -3.91 -0.02
C GLY A 15 10.82 -4.01 0.97
N LEU A 16 10.34 -2.87 1.49
CA LEU A 16 9.14 -2.82 2.33
C LEU A 16 7.88 -3.18 1.53
N ALA A 17 7.76 -2.72 0.29
CA ALA A 17 6.66 -3.05 -0.60
C ALA A 17 6.59 -4.55 -0.93
N LEU A 18 7.72 -5.23 -1.11
CA LEU A 18 7.84 -6.68 -1.30
C LEU A 18 7.72 -7.47 0.00
N GLY A 19 7.97 -6.84 1.15
CA GLY A 19 7.74 -7.33 2.51
C GLY A 19 8.53 -8.57 2.91
N ARG A 20 8.33 -8.97 4.18
CA ARG A 20 9.20 -9.95 4.87
C ARG A 20 9.18 -11.36 4.31
N GLY A 21 8.16 -11.73 3.54
CA GLY A 21 8.09 -13.05 2.88
C GLY A 21 9.10 -13.21 1.73
N TRP A 22 9.52 -12.09 1.12
CA TRP A 22 10.48 -12.08 0.02
C TRP A 22 11.82 -11.44 0.44
N ILE A 23 11.76 -10.34 1.18
CA ILE A 23 12.93 -9.55 1.57
C ILE A 23 13.10 -9.63 3.08
N SER A 24 14.14 -10.34 3.52
CA SER A 24 14.51 -10.39 4.94
C SER A 24 15.02 -9.02 5.41
N ARG A 25 15.09 -8.80 6.74
CA ARG A 25 15.68 -7.57 7.29
C ARG A 25 17.15 -7.40 6.91
N ARG A 26 17.92 -8.50 6.88
CA ARG A 26 19.34 -8.49 6.53
C ARG A 26 19.53 -8.14 5.05
N LEU A 27 18.71 -8.72 4.18
CA LEU A 27 18.73 -8.42 2.75
C LEU A 27 18.32 -6.96 2.48
N LEU A 28 17.32 -6.43 3.22
CA LEU A 28 16.92 -5.02 3.12
C LEU A 28 18.08 -4.08 3.44
N VAL A 29 18.78 -4.33 4.56
CA VAL A 29 19.96 -3.55 4.95
C VAL A 29 21.08 -3.69 3.91
N ALA A 30 21.34 -4.90 3.42
CA ALA A 30 22.33 -5.12 2.37
C ALA A 30 21.99 -4.34 1.09
N GLY A 31 20.72 -4.27 0.68
CA GLY A 31 20.28 -3.45 -0.45
C GLY A 31 20.46 -1.96 -0.23
N MET A 32 20.10 -1.44 0.96
CA MET A 32 20.33 -0.03 1.30
C MET A 32 21.83 0.32 1.26
N LEU A 33 22.69 -0.53 1.82
CA LEU A 33 24.13 -0.34 1.74
C LEU A 33 24.64 -0.44 0.29
N ALA A 34 24.16 -1.41 -0.48
CA ALA A 34 24.53 -1.57 -1.88
C ALA A 34 24.16 -0.36 -2.75
N SER A 35 23.10 0.38 -2.40
CA SER A 35 22.76 1.65 -3.07
C SER A 35 23.71 2.80 -2.74
N ILE A 36 24.60 2.65 -1.74
CA ILE A 36 25.61 3.65 -1.36
C ILE A 36 27.00 3.26 -1.88
N VAL A 37 27.28 1.95 -2.01
CA VAL A 37 28.59 1.42 -2.41
C VAL A 37 29.21 2.09 -3.65
N PRO A 38 28.48 2.43 -4.73
CA PRO A 38 29.08 3.08 -5.89
C PRO A 38 29.89 4.33 -5.58
N ASP A 39 29.43 5.17 -4.65
CA ASP A 39 30.09 6.41 -4.23
C ASP A 39 31.35 6.21 -3.39
N LEU A 40 31.65 4.98 -2.96
CA LEU A 40 32.93 4.70 -2.29
C LEU A 40 34.12 4.87 -3.24
N ASP A 41 33.87 5.04 -4.54
CA ASP A 41 34.85 5.41 -5.55
C ASP A 41 35.55 6.76 -5.28
N VAL A 42 34.99 7.63 -4.44
CA VAL A 42 35.66 8.87 -4.00
C VAL A 42 36.99 8.61 -3.27
N VAL A 43 37.19 7.39 -2.75
CA VAL A 43 38.49 6.97 -2.19
C VAL A 43 39.58 6.94 -3.26
N ALA A 44 39.25 6.68 -4.53
CA ALA A 44 40.19 6.66 -5.65
C ALA A 44 40.89 8.02 -5.83
N PHE A 45 40.26 9.13 -5.43
CA PHE A 45 40.88 10.46 -5.43
C PHE A 45 42.07 10.56 -4.49
N ARG A 46 42.03 9.86 -3.35
CA ARG A 46 43.18 9.78 -2.44
C ARG A 46 44.33 8.95 -3.01
N LEU A 47 44.06 8.15 -4.05
CA LEU A 47 45.04 7.35 -4.77
C LEU A 47 45.52 8.06 -6.05
N GLY A 48 45.13 9.32 -6.28
CA GLY A 48 45.55 10.12 -7.43
C GLY A 48 44.78 9.86 -8.73
N VAL A 49 43.63 9.17 -8.67
CA VAL A 49 42.77 8.98 -9.85
C VAL A 49 41.97 10.25 -10.12
N ASP A 50 41.91 10.72 -11.36
CA ASP A 50 41.15 11.92 -11.71
C ASP A 50 39.63 11.72 -11.66
N TYR A 51 38.88 12.79 -11.37
CA TYR A 51 37.41 12.78 -11.34
C TYR A 51 36.76 12.25 -12.63
N ALA A 52 37.31 12.59 -13.79
CA ALA A 52 36.78 12.19 -15.08
C ALA A 52 37.23 10.79 -15.54
N HIS A 53 38.25 10.20 -14.89
CA HIS A 53 38.81 8.91 -15.26
C HIS A 53 37.75 7.78 -15.18
N GLN A 54 37.93 6.69 -15.93
CA GLN A 54 36.99 5.55 -15.92
C GLN A 54 36.87 4.86 -14.55
N PHE A 55 37.91 4.94 -13.71
CA PHE A 55 37.87 4.50 -12.30
C PHE A 55 37.67 5.65 -11.31
N GLY A 56 37.49 6.87 -11.80
CA GLY A 56 37.08 8.01 -10.98
C GLY A 56 35.59 7.97 -10.66
N HIS A 57 35.12 8.97 -9.92
CA HIS A 57 33.72 9.04 -9.51
C HIS A 57 32.75 8.98 -10.70
N ARG A 58 31.64 8.26 -10.55
CA ARG A 58 30.65 8.01 -11.62
C ARG A 58 31.15 7.19 -12.81
N GLY A 59 32.31 6.55 -12.66
CA GLY A 59 32.92 5.64 -13.64
C GLY A 59 32.46 4.20 -13.47
N ALA A 60 33.38 3.24 -13.43
CA ALA A 60 33.13 1.80 -13.39
C ALA A 60 32.18 1.34 -12.28
N SER A 61 32.27 1.94 -11.09
CA SER A 61 31.39 1.70 -9.92
C SER A 61 29.90 2.01 -10.20
N HIS A 62 29.62 2.87 -11.18
CA HIS A 62 28.29 3.34 -11.57
C HIS A 62 27.75 2.61 -12.81
N SER A 63 28.37 1.49 -13.17
CA SER A 63 27.96 0.67 -14.30
C SER A 63 26.92 -0.39 -13.92
N LEU A 64 26.14 -0.83 -14.91
CA LEU A 64 25.24 -1.97 -14.75
C LEU A 64 26.03 -3.26 -14.42
N LEU A 65 27.23 -3.42 -14.99
CA LEU A 65 28.09 -4.58 -14.70
C LEU A 65 28.48 -4.63 -13.22
N PHE A 66 28.89 -3.49 -12.63
CA PHE A 66 29.23 -3.42 -11.22
C PHE A 66 28.03 -3.79 -10.33
N ALA A 67 26.83 -3.29 -10.65
CA ALA A 67 25.62 -3.64 -9.94
C ALA A 67 25.32 -5.15 -10.01
N LEU A 68 25.47 -5.77 -11.18
CA LEU A 68 25.29 -7.22 -11.36
C LEU A 68 26.33 -8.04 -10.62
N ALA A 69 27.60 -7.60 -10.60
CA ALA A 69 28.67 -8.24 -9.85
C ALA A 69 28.39 -8.20 -8.33
N LEU A 70 27.95 -7.05 -7.81
CA LEU A 70 27.58 -6.91 -6.41
C LEU A 70 26.37 -7.80 -6.05
N GLY A 71 25.39 -7.90 -6.96
CA GLY A 71 24.29 -8.85 -6.80
C GLY A 71 24.74 -10.32 -6.83
N ALA A 72 25.70 -10.68 -7.69
CA ALA A 72 26.27 -12.03 -7.69
C ALA A 72 26.95 -12.37 -6.36
N LEU A 73 27.70 -11.43 -5.78
CA LEU A 73 28.25 -11.57 -4.43
C LEU A 73 27.16 -11.74 -3.37
N ALA A 74 26.07 -10.98 -3.46
CA ALA A 74 24.93 -11.14 -2.58
C ALA A 74 24.22 -12.50 -2.74
N ALA A 75 24.17 -13.07 -3.95
CA ALA A 75 23.68 -14.43 -4.16
C ALA A 75 24.54 -15.48 -3.46
N LEU A 76 25.87 -15.32 -3.46
CA LEU A 76 26.77 -16.19 -2.70
C LEU A 76 26.53 -16.07 -1.19
N ALA A 77 26.31 -14.85 -0.71
CA ALA A 77 25.99 -14.55 0.69
C ALA A 77 24.51 -14.80 1.08
N ALA A 78 23.67 -15.29 0.16
CA ALA A 78 22.22 -15.37 0.35
C ALA A 78 21.76 -16.14 1.61
N PRO A 79 22.42 -17.24 2.03
CA PRO A 79 22.06 -17.92 3.28
C PRO A 79 22.22 -17.00 4.52
N TRP A 80 23.27 -16.18 4.55
CA TRP A 80 23.53 -15.26 5.67
C TRP A 80 22.56 -14.07 5.66
N LEU A 81 22.20 -13.64 4.45
CA LEU A 81 21.19 -12.62 4.20
C LEU A 81 19.77 -13.16 4.42
N GLY A 82 19.57 -14.46 4.66
CA GLY A 82 18.25 -15.07 4.88
C GLY A 82 17.33 -14.96 3.66
N ALA A 83 17.87 -15.17 2.46
CA ALA A 83 17.14 -15.05 1.20
C ALA A 83 17.48 -16.17 0.22
N ARG A 84 16.62 -16.38 -0.79
CA ARG A 84 16.95 -17.23 -1.94
C ARG A 84 18.04 -16.54 -2.77
N ARG A 85 18.99 -17.30 -3.33
CA ARG A 85 20.13 -16.76 -4.11
C ARG A 85 19.69 -15.77 -5.19
N TRP A 86 18.72 -16.16 -6.01
CA TRP A 86 18.22 -15.30 -7.08
C TRP A 86 17.53 -14.03 -6.56
N VAL A 87 16.85 -14.09 -5.40
CA VAL A 87 16.21 -12.91 -4.79
C VAL A 87 17.28 -11.95 -4.27
N ALA A 88 18.33 -12.47 -3.62
CA ALA A 88 19.46 -11.67 -3.15
C ALA A 88 20.17 -10.97 -4.32
N MET A 89 20.46 -11.71 -5.40
CA MET A 89 21.03 -11.14 -6.61
C MET A 89 20.14 -10.07 -7.22
N ALA A 90 18.87 -10.39 -7.50
CA ALA A 90 17.96 -9.44 -8.13
C ALA A 90 17.79 -8.16 -7.29
N PHE A 91 17.58 -8.29 -5.99
CA PHE A 91 17.33 -7.15 -5.11
C PHE A 91 18.58 -6.27 -4.93
N VAL A 92 19.76 -6.88 -4.72
CA VAL A 92 21.01 -6.11 -4.55
C VAL A 92 21.48 -5.49 -5.86
N SER A 93 21.38 -6.19 -6.99
CA SER A 93 21.66 -5.61 -8.30
C SER A 93 20.74 -4.43 -8.58
N PHE A 94 19.43 -4.57 -8.32
CA PHE A 94 18.48 -3.47 -8.47
C PHE A 94 18.81 -2.29 -7.55
N ALA A 95 19.11 -2.55 -6.28
CA ALA A 95 19.44 -1.51 -5.32
C ALA A 95 20.71 -0.75 -5.72
N CYS A 96 21.76 -1.46 -6.12
CA CYS A 96 23.00 -0.86 -6.60
C CYS A 96 22.78 -0.09 -7.91
N ALA A 97 22.04 -0.65 -8.87
CA ALA A 97 21.76 -0.01 -10.15
C ALA A 97 20.85 1.23 -10.02
N SER A 98 20.01 1.30 -8.99
CA SER A 98 19.20 2.50 -8.72
C SER A 98 20.06 3.74 -8.43
N HIS A 99 21.28 3.55 -7.94
CA HIS A 99 22.21 4.62 -7.64
C HIS A 99 22.60 5.44 -8.89
N PRO A 100 23.28 4.88 -9.90
CA PRO A 100 23.64 5.62 -11.10
C PRO A 100 22.43 6.16 -11.86
N LEU A 101 21.28 5.48 -11.80
CA LEU A 101 20.05 5.99 -12.40
C LEU A 101 19.55 7.29 -11.74
N LEU A 102 19.58 7.38 -10.40
CA LEU A 102 19.29 8.63 -9.70
C LEU A 102 20.33 9.71 -10.01
N ASP A 103 21.58 9.31 -10.17
CA ASP A 103 22.67 10.21 -10.55
C ASP A 103 22.48 10.82 -11.95
N MET A 104 22.00 10.04 -12.90
CA MET A 104 21.64 10.51 -14.24
C MET A 104 20.47 11.51 -14.26
N LEU A 105 19.68 11.57 -13.18
CA LEU A 105 18.59 12.55 -12.99
C LEU A 105 19.06 13.83 -12.29
N THR A 106 20.34 13.94 -11.93
CA THR A 106 20.88 15.13 -11.25
C THR A 106 21.20 16.27 -12.21
N SER A 107 21.00 17.50 -11.76
CA SER A 107 21.21 18.72 -12.54
C SER A 107 22.69 19.14 -12.71
N GLY A 108 23.65 18.30 -12.29
CA GLY A 108 25.08 18.64 -12.34
C GLY A 108 26.01 17.47 -12.02
N GLY A 109 27.33 17.73 -12.09
CA GLY A 109 28.38 16.71 -12.04
C GLY A 109 28.61 16.05 -13.41
N LEU A 110 29.31 14.92 -13.44
CA LEU A 110 29.44 14.08 -14.64
C LEU A 110 28.26 13.13 -14.79
N GLY A 111 27.97 12.64 -16.00
CA GLY A 111 27.01 11.55 -16.16
C GLY A 111 27.52 10.24 -15.54
N ALA A 112 26.66 9.23 -15.47
CA ALA A 112 27.05 7.89 -15.00
C ALA A 112 27.54 7.02 -16.18
N ALA A 113 28.64 6.29 -16.00
CA ALA A 113 29.18 5.36 -16.99
C ALA A 113 28.39 4.02 -17.01
N TRP A 114 27.09 4.11 -17.30
CA TRP A 114 26.12 3.01 -17.19
C TRP A 114 26.52 1.75 -17.98
N TRP A 115 27.09 1.94 -19.18
CA TRP A 115 27.47 0.85 -20.09
C TRP A 115 28.94 0.42 -20.00
N TRP A 116 29.70 0.96 -19.04
CA TRP A 116 31.08 0.51 -18.83
C TRP A 116 31.12 -1.00 -18.52
N PRO A 117 32.07 -1.78 -19.08
CA PRO A 117 33.25 -1.37 -19.85
C PRO A 117 33.03 -1.31 -21.37
N PHE A 118 31.82 -1.57 -21.87
CA PHE A 118 31.53 -1.57 -23.31
C PHE A 118 31.49 -0.17 -23.91
N SER A 119 31.22 0.84 -23.08
CA SER A 119 31.28 2.24 -23.46
C SER A 119 31.79 3.09 -22.30
N GLU A 120 32.63 4.06 -22.65
CA GLU A 120 33.16 5.06 -21.74
C GLU A 120 32.23 6.28 -21.58
N GLN A 121 31.11 6.30 -22.31
CA GLN A 121 30.16 7.42 -22.28
C GLN A 121 29.48 7.54 -20.92
N ARG A 122 29.43 8.77 -20.44
CA ARG A 122 28.76 9.16 -19.19
C ARG A 122 27.41 9.78 -19.53
N LEU A 123 26.35 9.09 -19.14
CA LEU A 123 25.00 9.43 -19.56
C LEU A 123 24.28 10.30 -18.53
N PHE A 124 23.36 11.11 -19.03
CA PHE A 124 22.33 11.79 -18.26
C PHE A 124 20.97 11.46 -18.87
N PHE A 125 19.92 11.53 -18.06
CA PHE A 125 18.57 11.62 -18.61
C PHE A 125 18.32 13.01 -19.19
N PRO A 126 17.40 13.13 -20.17
CA PRO A 126 17.07 14.43 -20.77
C PRO A 126 16.42 15.39 -19.75
N VAL A 127 15.68 14.84 -18.78
CA VAL A 127 15.08 15.60 -17.68
C VAL A 127 15.87 15.33 -16.40
N ARG A 128 16.30 16.40 -15.72
CA ARG A 128 17.19 16.34 -14.56
C ARG A 128 16.64 17.13 -13.37
N PRO A 129 15.56 16.64 -12.72
CA PRO A 129 14.81 17.42 -11.74
C PRO A 129 15.47 17.43 -10.35
N ILE A 130 16.41 16.51 -10.09
CA ILE A 130 17.10 16.39 -8.81
C ILE A 130 18.26 17.38 -8.79
N ARG A 131 18.31 18.28 -7.81
CA ARG A 131 19.44 19.20 -7.71
C ARG A 131 20.67 18.46 -7.23
N VAL A 132 21.81 18.71 -7.86
CA VAL A 132 23.08 18.12 -7.44
C VAL A 132 23.46 18.60 -6.03
N SER A 133 23.81 17.66 -5.14
CA SER A 133 24.30 18.00 -3.82
C SER A 133 25.72 18.60 -3.90
N PRO A 134 26.00 19.70 -3.18
CA PRO A 134 27.37 20.20 -3.05
C PRO A 134 28.23 19.19 -2.28
N LEU A 135 29.50 19.08 -2.68
CA LEU A 135 30.47 18.21 -2.00
C LEU A 135 30.97 18.79 -0.67
N SER A 136 30.82 20.11 -0.44
CA SER A 136 31.23 20.77 0.79
C SER A 136 30.09 20.90 1.81
N LEU A 137 30.38 20.53 3.07
CA LEU A 137 29.42 20.55 4.17
C LEU A 137 28.91 21.96 4.49
N GLU A 138 29.77 22.98 4.40
CA GLU A 138 29.38 24.39 4.63
C GLU A 138 28.31 24.86 3.64
N THR A 139 28.45 24.48 2.36
CA THR A 139 27.46 24.82 1.31
C THR A 139 26.18 23.99 1.46
N PHE A 140 26.29 22.79 2.04
CA PHE A 140 25.17 21.91 2.31
C PHE A 140 24.26 22.43 3.44
N PHE A 141 24.81 23.04 4.50
CA PHE A 141 23.99 23.65 5.56
C PHE A 141 23.40 25.02 5.19
N GLY A 142 23.74 25.56 4.02
CA GLY A 142 23.21 26.82 3.50
C GLY A 142 21.90 26.68 2.69
N PRO A 143 21.42 27.78 2.09
CA PRO A 143 20.20 27.80 1.26
C PRO A 143 20.23 26.81 0.09
N ARG A 144 21.44 26.51 -0.43
CA ARG A 144 21.64 25.54 -1.52
C ARG A 144 21.32 24.12 -1.09
N GLY A 145 21.78 23.67 0.08
CA GLY A 145 21.47 22.31 0.53
C GLY A 145 20.01 22.14 0.96
N PHE A 146 19.37 23.18 1.51
CA PHE A 146 17.91 23.13 1.70
C PHE A 146 17.16 22.92 0.37
N ALA A 147 17.60 23.57 -0.70
CA ALA A 147 17.00 23.38 -2.02
C ALA A 147 17.28 21.98 -2.60
N VAL A 148 18.43 21.38 -2.30
CA VAL A 148 18.76 19.97 -2.64
C VAL A 148 17.83 19.02 -1.89
N LEU A 149 17.74 19.14 -0.56
CA LEU A 149 16.86 18.33 0.27
C LEU A 149 15.40 18.44 -0.17
N ARG A 150 14.93 19.66 -0.50
CA ARG A 150 13.61 19.87 -1.08
C ARG A 150 13.47 19.11 -2.41
N SER A 151 14.44 19.21 -3.32
CA SER A 151 14.35 18.50 -4.60
C SER A 151 14.32 16.97 -4.42
N GLU A 152 15.13 16.43 -3.51
CA GLU A 152 15.16 15.00 -3.21
C GLU A 152 13.90 14.51 -2.51
N LEU A 153 13.34 15.32 -1.61
CA LEU A 153 12.05 15.02 -0.99
C LEU A 153 10.96 14.87 -2.05
N LEU A 154 10.91 15.76 -3.04
CA LEU A 154 9.87 15.77 -4.07
C LEU A 154 10.09 14.71 -5.15
N TRP A 155 11.33 14.44 -5.55
CA TRP A 155 11.64 13.61 -6.72
C TRP A 155 12.18 12.22 -6.40
N VAL A 156 12.59 11.96 -5.15
CA VAL A 156 13.05 10.64 -4.71
C VAL A 156 12.11 10.09 -3.64
N TRP A 157 11.99 10.76 -2.50
CA TRP A 157 11.26 10.25 -1.34
C TRP A 157 9.76 10.18 -1.57
N LEU A 158 9.14 11.25 -2.09
CA LEU A 158 7.70 11.32 -2.28
C LEU A 158 7.18 10.24 -3.26
N PRO A 159 7.81 10.00 -4.44
CA PRO A 159 7.47 8.87 -5.30
C PRO A 159 7.67 7.52 -4.61
N CYS A 160 8.78 7.32 -3.91
CA CYS A 160 9.08 6.07 -3.18
C CYS A 160 8.03 5.77 -2.11
N LEU A 161 7.67 6.76 -1.29
CA LEU A 161 6.63 6.64 -0.28
C LEU A 161 5.28 6.33 -0.93
N SER A 162 4.94 7.01 -2.02
CA SER A 162 3.64 6.81 -2.69
C SER A 162 3.52 5.40 -3.29
N ALA A 163 4.58 4.90 -3.92
CA ALA A 163 4.65 3.54 -4.40
C ALA A 163 4.55 2.52 -3.25
N LEU A 164 5.26 2.76 -2.13
CA LEU A 164 5.19 1.91 -0.94
C LEU A 164 3.76 1.87 -0.36
N TRP A 165 3.10 3.02 -0.23
CA TRP A 165 1.73 3.10 0.27
C TRP A 165 0.73 2.40 -0.65
N ALA A 166 0.86 2.58 -1.97
CA ALA A 166 0.04 1.87 -2.95
C ALA A 166 0.23 0.34 -2.85
N ALA A 167 1.49 -0.13 -2.75
CA ALA A 167 1.81 -1.54 -2.57
C ALA A 167 1.25 -2.08 -1.24
N TYR A 168 1.37 -1.32 -0.16
CA TYR A 168 0.78 -1.67 1.13
C TYR A 168 -0.75 -1.83 1.01
N GLY A 169 -1.44 -0.87 0.37
CA GLY A 169 -2.88 -0.94 0.13
C GLY A 169 -3.33 -2.11 -0.77
N LEU A 170 -2.46 -2.60 -1.67
CA LEU A 170 -2.70 -3.82 -2.45
C LEU A 170 -2.50 -5.09 -1.62
N ARG A 171 -1.55 -5.09 -0.68
CA ARG A 171 -1.16 -6.27 0.11
C ARG A 171 -1.96 -6.44 1.39
N THR A 172 -2.44 -5.36 1.99
CA THR A 172 -3.42 -5.44 3.07
C THR A 172 -4.72 -6.00 2.48
N ARG A 173 -4.87 -7.31 2.54
CA ARG A 173 -6.20 -7.92 2.50
C ARG A 173 -6.90 -7.44 3.75
N LEU A 174 -7.74 -6.42 3.63
CA LEU A 174 -8.65 -6.10 4.72
C LEU A 174 -9.44 -7.36 5.06
N PRO A 175 -9.70 -7.62 6.35
CA PRO A 175 -10.63 -8.69 6.69
C PRO A 175 -11.95 -8.43 5.96
N PRO A 176 -12.66 -9.47 5.48
CA PRO A 176 -13.89 -9.28 4.70
C PRO A 176 -14.97 -8.51 5.47
N PHE A 177 -14.86 -8.48 6.80
CA PHE A 177 -15.71 -7.73 7.73
C PHE A 177 -14.92 -7.42 9.01
N HIS A 178 -15.46 -6.54 9.85
CA HIS A 178 -15.08 -6.42 11.25
C HIS A 178 -16.33 -6.23 12.12
N VAL A 179 -16.19 -6.47 13.41
CA VAL A 179 -17.28 -6.46 14.39
C VAL A 179 -17.06 -5.28 15.34
N THR A 180 -18.11 -4.53 15.61
CA THR A 180 -18.17 -3.49 16.65
C THR A 180 -19.29 -3.83 17.64
N SER A 181 -19.42 -3.07 18.73
CA SER A 181 -20.55 -3.21 19.66
C SER A 181 -21.91 -3.00 18.98
N ASN A 182 -21.93 -2.27 17.86
CA ASN A 182 -23.13 -1.80 17.20
C ASN A 182 -23.36 -2.47 15.85
N GLY A 183 -22.58 -3.49 15.47
CA GLY A 183 -22.81 -4.18 14.20
C GLY A 183 -21.63 -4.93 13.62
N VAL A 184 -21.87 -5.48 12.43
CA VAL A 184 -20.88 -6.12 11.58
C VAL A 184 -20.77 -5.30 10.29
N PHE A 185 -19.56 -4.88 9.94
CA PHE A 185 -19.32 -3.90 8.87
C PHE A 185 -18.30 -4.40 7.85
N LYS A 186 -18.47 -4.03 6.58
CA LYS A 186 -17.42 -4.17 5.57
C LYS A 186 -16.44 -3.01 5.72
N PRO A 187 -15.17 -3.26 6.07
CA PRO A 187 -14.21 -2.20 6.35
C PRO A 187 -13.96 -1.33 5.11
N VAL A 188 -13.80 -0.04 5.35
CA VAL A 188 -13.33 0.91 4.34
C VAL A 188 -11.88 0.61 4.00
N ALA A 189 -11.55 0.55 2.70
CA ALA A 189 -10.19 0.42 2.19
C ALA A 189 -9.34 1.68 2.41
N LYS A 190 -9.22 2.13 3.66
CA LYS A 190 -8.56 3.38 4.08
C LYS A 190 -7.10 3.44 3.62
N ALA A 191 -6.41 2.31 3.57
CA ALA A 191 -5.05 2.21 3.04
C ALA A 191 -4.96 2.45 1.52
N ARG A 192 -5.96 1.99 0.75
CA ARG A 192 -6.03 2.23 -0.70
C ARG A 192 -6.38 3.68 -1.02
N GLU A 193 -7.30 4.28 -0.28
CA GLU A 193 -7.63 5.70 -0.40
C GLU A 193 -6.44 6.59 -0.08
N MET A 194 -5.75 6.33 1.04
CA MET A 194 -4.58 7.11 1.42
C MET A 194 -3.45 6.98 0.39
N GLY A 195 -3.25 5.78 -0.18
CA GLY A 195 -2.29 5.57 -1.27
C GLY A 195 -2.64 6.38 -2.53
N LEU A 196 -3.93 6.42 -2.91
CA LEU A 196 -4.41 7.23 -4.02
C LEU A 196 -4.21 8.74 -3.74
N TYR A 197 -4.45 9.17 -2.51
CA TYR A 197 -4.24 10.54 -2.06
C TYR A 197 -2.76 10.95 -2.07
N CYS A 198 -1.86 10.07 -1.62
CA CYS A 198 -0.41 10.30 -1.74
C CYS A 198 0.02 10.40 -3.20
N ALA A 199 -0.45 9.49 -4.07
CA ALA A 199 -0.14 9.53 -5.50
C ALA A 199 -0.66 10.82 -6.17
N ALA A 200 -1.90 11.22 -5.88
CA ALA A 200 -2.47 12.47 -6.37
C ALA A 200 -1.66 13.69 -5.88
N PHE A 201 -1.23 13.69 -4.61
CA PHE A 201 -0.36 14.73 -4.07
C PHE A 201 0.99 14.79 -4.81
N VAL A 202 1.60 13.65 -5.15
CA VAL A 202 2.83 13.61 -5.97
C VAL A 202 2.62 14.24 -7.34
N LEU A 203 1.52 13.89 -8.01
CA LEU A 203 1.21 14.42 -9.34
C LEU A 203 1.00 15.94 -9.29
N VAL A 204 0.33 16.44 -8.26
CA VAL A 204 0.10 17.86 -8.05
C VAL A 204 1.41 18.62 -7.77
N VAL A 205 2.28 18.04 -6.94
CA VAL A 205 3.61 18.59 -6.66
C VAL A 205 4.47 18.60 -7.92
N ALA A 206 4.51 17.49 -8.67
CA ALA A 206 5.24 17.38 -9.92
C ALA A 206 4.74 18.41 -10.94
N TRP A 207 3.42 18.63 -11.02
CA TRP A 207 2.81 19.65 -11.87
C TRP A 207 3.23 21.08 -11.46
N HIS A 208 3.33 21.39 -10.17
CA HIS A 208 3.84 22.69 -9.71
C HIS A 208 5.32 22.88 -10.03
N VAL A 209 6.13 21.84 -9.90
CA VAL A 209 7.57 21.94 -10.19
C VAL A 209 7.84 22.05 -11.70
N ALA A 210 6.97 21.51 -12.55
CA ALA A 210 7.04 21.67 -14.01
C ALA A 210 6.78 23.10 -14.50
N GLY A 211 6.35 24.03 -13.62
CA GLY A 211 6.08 25.44 -13.96
C GLY A 211 4.65 25.72 -14.41
N ASP A 212 3.84 24.68 -14.60
CA ASP A 212 2.45 24.80 -15.09
C ASP A 212 1.41 24.80 -13.97
N GLY A 213 1.82 24.51 -12.72
CA GLY A 213 0.91 24.39 -11.59
C GLY A 213 0.56 25.74 -10.94
N ARG A 214 -0.73 26.06 -10.89
CA ARG A 214 -1.26 27.20 -10.11
C ARG A 214 -1.63 26.74 -8.72
N LEU A 215 -1.31 27.52 -7.68
CA LEU A 215 -1.63 27.19 -6.28
C LEU A 215 -3.12 26.82 -6.07
N ALA A 216 -4.02 27.45 -6.84
CA ALA A 216 -5.45 27.16 -6.85
C ALA A 216 -5.80 25.73 -7.29
N SER A 217 -5.03 25.11 -8.22
CA SER A 217 -5.29 23.73 -8.66
C SER A 217 -4.87 22.70 -7.60
N THR A 218 -3.79 22.96 -6.86
CA THR A 218 -3.40 22.15 -5.69
C THR A 218 -4.47 22.17 -4.61
N ILE A 219 -4.95 23.37 -4.27
CA ILE A 219 -6.03 23.54 -3.29
C ILE A 219 -7.29 22.84 -3.79
N GLY A 220 -7.62 22.94 -5.08
CA GLY A 220 -8.74 22.25 -5.70
C GLY A 220 -8.68 20.72 -5.55
N VAL A 221 -7.51 20.10 -5.78
CA VAL A 221 -7.34 18.64 -5.64
C VAL A 221 -7.46 18.21 -4.18
N ILE A 222 -6.81 18.93 -3.25
CA ILE A 222 -6.91 18.63 -1.81
C ILE A 222 -8.35 18.80 -1.32
N ALA A 223 -9.03 19.87 -1.74
CA ALA A 223 -10.43 20.12 -1.42
C ALA A 223 -11.35 19.03 -1.99
N ALA A 224 -11.16 18.63 -3.26
CA ALA A 224 -11.93 17.56 -3.88
C ALA A 224 -11.72 16.22 -3.14
N MET A 225 -10.50 15.92 -2.72
CA MET A 225 -10.19 14.74 -1.90
C MET A 225 -10.87 14.79 -0.53
N GLY A 226 -10.83 15.95 0.14
CA GLY A 226 -11.52 16.18 1.41
C GLY A 226 -13.03 16.04 1.29
N VAL A 227 -13.62 16.60 0.23
CA VAL A 227 -15.05 16.49 -0.09
C VAL A 227 -15.44 15.04 -0.38
N ALA A 228 -14.66 14.32 -1.20
CA ALA A 228 -14.89 12.91 -1.47
C ALA A 228 -14.87 12.06 -0.18
N ARG A 229 -13.89 12.31 0.70
CA ARG A 229 -13.80 11.65 2.01
C ARG A 229 -14.96 12.02 2.92
N PHE A 230 -15.38 13.28 2.95
CA PHE A 230 -16.54 13.72 3.71
C PHE A 230 -17.83 13.02 3.25
N PHE A 231 -18.11 12.99 1.94
CA PHE A 231 -19.28 12.30 1.42
C PHE A 231 -19.25 10.80 1.66
N GLN A 232 -18.08 10.18 1.59
CA GLN A 232 -17.92 8.78 1.95
C GLN A 232 -18.24 8.54 3.43
N LEU A 233 -17.62 9.31 4.34
CA LEU A 233 -17.88 9.20 5.77
C LEU A 233 -19.36 9.45 6.10
N ARG A 234 -20.01 10.39 5.40
CA ARG A 234 -21.44 10.63 5.56
C ARG A 234 -22.29 9.45 5.06
N ARG A 235 -21.83 8.73 4.03
CA ARG A 235 -22.58 7.65 3.39
C ARG A 235 -22.41 6.30 4.08
N THR A 236 -21.19 5.98 4.52
CA THR A 236 -20.86 4.67 5.08
C THR A 236 -20.34 4.74 6.52
N GLY A 237 -20.20 5.92 7.11
CA GLY A 237 -19.60 6.05 8.43
C GLY A 237 -18.09 5.69 8.46
N PRO A 238 -17.47 5.79 9.64
CA PRO A 238 -16.07 5.43 9.83
C PRO A 238 -15.81 3.92 9.70
N ASP A 239 -16.81 3.09 10.03
CA ASP A 239 -16.73 1.62 10.01
C ASP A 239 -17.07 1.03 8.63
N GLY A 240 -17.56 1.84 7.69
CA GLY A 240 -17.88 1.39 6.34
C GLY A 240 -19.27 0.79 6.22
N THR A 241 -19.54 0.10 5.11
CA THR A 241 -20.91 -0.31 4.80
C THR A 241 -21.41 -1.37 5.79
N PRO A 242 -22.51 -1.14 6.52
CA PRO A 242 -23.04 -2.13 7.46
C PRO A 242 -23.53 -3.37 6.71
N ILE A 243 -23.15 -4.54 7.22
CA ILE A 243 -23.77 -5.82 6.87
C ILE A 243 -25.04 -5.96 7.72
N VAL A 244 -24.88 -5.79 9.04
CA VAL A 244 -25.95 -5.67 10.03
C VAL A 244 -25.53 -4.60 11.04
N ALA A 245 -26.42 -3.70 11.41
CA ALA A 245 -26.16 -2.67 12.41
C ALA A 245 -27.29 -2.56 13.43
N LEU A 246 -26.97 -2.07 14.62
CA LEU A 246 -27.89 -1.80 15.72
C LEU A 246 -27.89 -0.31 15.98
N GLU A 247 -29.06 0.31 15.88
CA GLU A 247 -29.25 1.74 16.12
C GLU A 247 -30.52 1.95 16.93
N ALA A 248 -30.39 2.52 18.14
CA ALA A 248 -31.51 2.89 19.01
C ALA A 248 -32.58 1.78 19.20
N GLY A 249 -32.16 0.53 19.36
CA GLY A 249 -33.06 -0.62 19.52
C GLY A 249 -33.70 -1.13 18.22
N VAL A 250 -33.22 -0.69 17.07
CA VAL A 250 -33.61 -1.17 15.74
C VAL A 250 -32.44 -1.91 15.10
N LEU A 251 -32.70 -3.12 14.61
CA LEU A 251 -31.80 -3.89 13.79
C LEU A 251 -31.93 -3.45 12.33
N LEU A 252 -30.83 -2.97 11.76
CA LEU A 252 -30.70 -2.64 10.35
C LEU A 252 -30.02 -3.80 9.63
N PHE A 253 -30.73 -4.41 8.69
CA PHE A 253 -30.24 -5.58 7.97
C PHE A 253 -30.10 -5.24 6.48
N ALA A 254 -28.87 -5.17 5.99
CA ALA A 254 -28.62 -4.86 4.58
C ALA A 254 -28.73 -6.14 3.74
N ASN A 255 -29.75 -6.23 2.87
CA ASN A 255 -29.89 -7.37 1.96
C ASN A 255 -28.98 -7.18 0.73
N PRO A 256 -27.94 -8.02 0.53
CA PRO A 256 -27.01 -7.86 -0.60
C PRO A 256 -27.61 -8.23 -1.97
N GLY A 257 -28.73 -8.97 -2.01
CA GLY A 257 -29.33 -9.46 -3.26
C GLY A 257 -30.25 -8.45 -3.97
N PHE A 258 -30.71 -7.43 -3.26
CA PHE A 258 -31.61 -6.41 -3.81
C PHE A 258 -30.98 -5.03 -3.70
N ARG A 259 -31.09 -4.21 -4.75
CA ARG A 259 -30.59 -2.83 -4.75
C ARG A 259 -31.21 -2.06 -3.58
N ARG A 260 -30.43 -1.85 -2.51
CA ARG A 260 -30.62 -0.85 -1.44
C ARG A 260 -31.83 -1.00 -0.52
N ALA A 261 -32.45 -2.18 -0.38
CA ALA A 261 -33.40 -2.39 0.71
C ALA A 261 -32.63 -2.70 2.01
N VAL A 262 -32.61 -1.74 2.93
CA VAL A 262 -32.18 -1.98 4.32
C VAL A 262 -33.45 -2.28 5.10
N GLU A 263 -33.57 -3.51 5.59
CA GLU A 263 -34.70 -3.85 6.44
C GLU A 263 -34.48 -3.27 7.83
N ARG A 264 -35.52 -2.67 8.40
CA ARG A 264 -35.52 -2.11 9.75
C ARG A 264 -36.43 -2.96 10.63
N ILE A 265 -35.84 -3.62 11.61
CA ILE A 265 -36.56 -4.54 12.49
C ILE A 265 -36.40 -4.04 13.93
N PRO A 266 -37.44 -3.44 14.53
CA PRO A 266 -37.41 -3.06 15.94
C PRO A 266 -37.20 -4.30 16.81
N LEU A 267 -36.20 -4.29 17.69
CA LEU A 267 -35.88 -5.45 18.53
C LEU A 267 -37.03 -5.84 19.47
N ALA A 268 -37.86 -4.86 19.84
CA ALA A 268 -39.05 -5.07 20.65
C ALA A 268 -40.13 -5.92 19.94
N GLU A 269 -40.19 -5.86 18.61
CA GLU A 269 -41.16 -6.63 17.80
C GLU A 269 -40.71 -8.09 17.60
N VAL A 270 -39.43 -8.40 17.81
CA VAL A 270 -38.89 -9.72 17.54
C VAL A 270 -39.27 -10.70 18.64
N GLU A 271 -40.08 -11.69 18.32
CA GLU A 271 -40.44 -12.78 19.23
C GLU A 271 -39.39 -13.90 19.19
N GLN A 272 -38.99 -14.29 17.99
CA GLN A 272 -38.01 -15.35 17.77
C GLN A 272 -37.25 -15.13 16.48
N VAL A 273 -35.96 -15.52 16.46
CA VAL A 273 -35.14 -15.58 15.26
C VAL A 273 -34.69 -17.01 15.03
N LYS A 274 -35.05 -17.58 13.89
CA LYS A 274 -34.59 -18.91 13.47
C LYS A 274 -33.51 -18.76 12.40
N ILE A 275 -32.36 -19.36 12.64
CA ILE A 275 -31.23 -19.36 11.71
C ILE A 275 -31.13 -20.75 11.09
N TYR A 276 -31.18 -20.81 9.76
CA TYR A 276 -31.17 -22.04 8.98
C TYR A 276 -30.01 -22.06 7.98
N GLY A 277 -29.70 -23.26 7.46
CA GLY A 277 -28.76 -23.44 6.36
C GLY A 277 -27.31 -23.64 6.79
N PRO A 278 -26.47 -24.19 5.89
CA PRO A 278 -25.06 -24.41 6.18
C PRO A 278 -24.28 -23.09 6.28
N ARG A 279 -23.14 -23.13 6.94
CA ARG A 279 -22.21 -21.99 7.03
C ARG A 279 -21.81 -21.53 5.62
N GLY A 280 -21.98 -20.25 5.33
CA GLY A 280 -21.79 -19.62 4.01
C GLY A 280 -23.07 -19.50 3.18
N ASN A 281 -24.20 -20.02 3.67
CA ASN A 281 -25.51 -19.89 3.03
C ASN A 281 -26.62 -19.89 4.10
N ARG A 282 -26.50 -18.99 5.10
CA ARG A 282 -27.48 -18.90 6.20
C ARG A 282 -28.67 -18.01 5.86
N TYR A 283 -29.84 -18.47 6.29
CA TYR A 283 -31.10 -17.73 6.25
C TYR A 283 -31.55 -17.38 7.66
N TYR A 284 -32.06 -16.17 7.82
CA TYR A 284 -32.47 -15.58 9.09
C TYR A 284 -33.97 -15.29 9.01
N ARG A 285 -34.77 -16.06 9.72
CA ARG A 285 -36.23 -15.86 9.80
C ARG A 285 -36.60 -15.20 11.10
N PHE A 286 -37.13 -13.99 11.02
CA PHE A 286 -37.62 -13.20 12.14
C PHE A 286 -39.14 -13.41 12.27
N ALA A 287 -39.57 -13.97 13.39
CA ALA A 287 -40.97 -13.95 13.80
C ALA A 287 -41.24 -12.62 14.52
N LEU A 288 -42.22 -11.87 14.04
CA LEU A 288 -42.54 -10.52 14.49
C LEU A 288 -43.95 -10.49 15.07
N ALA A 289 -44.14 -9.79 16.20
CA ALA A 289 -45.41 -9.77 16.93
C ALA A 289 -46.57 -9.12 16.14
N GLN A 290 -46.25 -8.17 15.25
CA GLN A 290 -47.26 -7.32 14.58
C GLN A 290 -47.17 -7.37 13.05
N ARG A 291 -46.36 -8.27 12.48
CA ARG A 291 -46.10 -8.35 11.04
C ARG A 291 -45.83 -9.78 10.60
N GLU A 292 -45.96 -10.04 9.30
CA GLU A 292 -45.56 -11.32 8.72
C GLU A 292 -44.09 -11.64 9.01
N ALA A 293 -43.81 -12.93 9.17
CA ALA A 293 -42.46 -13.40 9.43
C ALA A 293 -41.54 -13.06 8.25
N LEU A 294 -40.45 -12.37 8.55
CA LEU A 294 -39.50 -11.92 7.55
C LEU A 294 -38.36 -12.93 7.41
N THR A 295 -38.03 -13.32 6.17
CA THR A 295 -36.85 -14.17 5.90
C THR A 295 -35.81 -13.40 5.11
N LEU A 296 -34.61 -13.28 5.68
CA LEU A 296 -33.47 -12.58 5.10
C LEU A 296 -32.31 -13.55 4.86
N ALA A 297 -31.53 -13.28 3.82
CA ALA A 297 -30.32 -14.04 3.51
C ALA A 297 -29.09 -13.13 3.50
N LEU A 298 -27.96 -13.65 3.99
CA LEU A 298 -26.67 -12.96 3.95
C LEU A 298 -25.80 -13.61 2.89
N LEU A 299 -25.63 -12.96 1.73
CA LEU A 299 -24.60 -13.34 0.76
C LEU A 299 -23.22 -12.86 1.27
N GLN A 300 -22.72 -13.49 2.33
CA GLN A 300 -21.44 -13.17 2.97
C GLN A 300 -20.62 -14.43 3.29
N HIS A 301 -19.33 -14.23 3.58
CA HIS A 301 -18.44 -15.30 4.00
C HIS A 301 -18.93 -15.92 5.32
N GLY A 302 -18.78 -17.24 5.49
CA GLY A 302 -19.27 -17.95 6.69
C GLY A 302 -18.82 -17.36 8.04
N ALA A 303 -17.61 -16.79 8.12
CA ALA A 303 -17.15 -16.11 9.35
C ALA A 303 -17.92 -14.81 9.64
N ALA A 304 -18.41 -14.09 8.62
CA ALA A 304 -19.26 -12.92 8.79
C ALA A 304 -20.65 -13.33 9.31
N GLU A 305 -21.19 -14.45 8.81
CA GLU A 305 -22.47 -14.99 9.30
C GLU A 305 -22.38 -15.44 10.76
N ASP A 306 -21.26 -16.03 11.17
CA ASP A 306 -21.01 -16.39 12.57
C ASP A 306 -20.98 -15.14 13.46
N ALA A 307 -20.30 -14.08 13.02
CA ALA A 307 -20.29 -12.79 13.71
C ALA A 307 -21.70 -12.16 13.83
N VAL A 308 -22.51 -12.24 12.76
CA VAL A 308 -23.90 -11.76 12.80
C VAL A 308 -24.74 -12.59 13.76
N THR A 309 -24.57 -13.91 13.75
CA THR A 309 -25.30 -14.80 14.67
C THR A 309 -24.99 -14.46 16.13
N HIS A 310 -23.72 -14.24 16.44
CA HIS A 310 -23.29 -13.84 17.79
C HIS A 310 -23.85 -12.47 18.18
N LEU A 311 -23.81 -11.48 17.27
CA LEU A 311 -24.40 -10.16 17.49
C LEU A 311 -25.91 -10.27 17.80
N LEU A 312 -26.65 -11.10 17.05
CA LEU A 312 -28.08 -11.32 17.28
C LEU A 312 -28.35 -12.01 18.62
N GLN A 313 -27.54 -13.00 19.02
CA GLN A 313 -27.68 -13.65 20.32
C GLN A 313 -27.47 -12.68 21.48
N GLN A 314 -26.55 -11.73 21.33
CA GLN A 314 -26.33 -10.66 22.31
C GLN A 314 -27.47 -9.64 22.33
N ALA A 315 -27.97 -9.23 21.17
CA ALA A 315 -29.06 -8.25 21.05
C ALA A 315 -30.43 -8.81 21.45
N LEU A 316 -30.65 -10.12 21.30
CA LEU A 316 -31.91 -10.82 21.52
C LEU A 316 -31.69 -12.09 22.37
N PRO A 317 -31.30 -11.95 23.65
CA PRO A 317 -30.97 -13.09 24.50
C PRO A 317 -32.17 -14.03 24.64
N GLY A 318 -31.93 -15.32 24.42
CA GLY A 318 -32.96 -16.38 24.52
C GLY A 318 -33.93 -16.46 23.34
N LYS A 319 -33.88 -15.55 22.37
CA LYS A 319 -34.80 -15.54 21.21
C LYS A 319 -34.20 -16.12 19.93
N VAL A 320 -32.89 -16.37 19.89
CA VAL A 320 -32.18 -16.86 18.70
C VAL A 320 -31.99 -18.38 18.77
N VAL A 321 -32.49 -19.10 17.76
CA VAL A 321 -32.38 -20.56 17.66
C VAL A 321 -31.75 -20.95 16.32
N VAL A 322 -30.70 -21.77 16.36
CA VAL A 322 -30.15 -22.40 15.15
C VAL A 322 -30.93 -23.69 14.90
N ALA A 323 -31.63 -23.76 13.77
CA ALA A 323 -32.54 -24.85 13.44
C ALA A 323 -32.16 -25.50 12.10
N LYS A 324 -32.57 -26.76 11.91
CA LYS A 324 -32.49 -27.39 10.59
C LYS A 324 -33.36 -26.62 9.59
N PRO A 325 -32.91 -26.44 8.34
CA PRO A 325 -33.73 -25.79 7.33
C PRO A 325 -35.06 -26.53 7.18
N PRO A 326 -36.19 -25.80 7.05
CA PRO A 326 -37.46 -26.43 6.73
C PRO A 326 -37.34 -27.13 5.36
N ALA A 327 -38.01 -28.27 5.22
CA ALA A 327 -38.04 -29.00 3.96
C ALA A 327 -38.50 -28.08 2.83
N THR A 328 -37.78 -28.10 1.72
CA THR A 328 -38.13 -27.33 0.53
C THR A 328 -39.47 -27.82 -0.03
N ILE A 329 -40.17 -26.97 -0.79
CA ILE A 329 -41.40 -27.38 -1.49
C ILE A 329 -41.13 -28.61 -2.37
N PHE A 330 -39.95 -28.71 -2.97
CA PHE A 330 -39.57 -29.87 -3.78
C PHE A 330 -39.33 -31.14 -2.96
N GLU A 331 -38.72 -31.03 -1.78
CA GLU A 331 -38.58 -32.16 -0.85
C GLU A 331 -39.95 -32.59 -0.30
N GLN A 332 -40.83 -31.64 0.02
CA GLN A 332 -42.21 -31.92 0.44
C GLN A 332 -43.01 -32.62 -0.67
N VAL A 333 -42.88 -32.16 -1.92
CA VAL A 333 -43.51 -32.79 -3.10
C VAL A 333 -42.93 -34.18 -3.38
N ARG A 334 -41.64 -34.40 -3.08
CA ARG A 334 -40.98 -35.71 -3.23
C ARG A 334 -41.21 -36.66 -2.04
N GLY A 335 -41.84 -36.21 -0.96
CA GLY A 335 -41.99 -37.00 0.27
C GLY A 335 -40.69 -37.17 1.06
N GLU A 336 -39.72 -36.28 0.88
CA GLU A 336 -38.38 -36.28 1.48
C GLU A 336 -38.28 -35.36 2.73
N ALA A 337 -39.42 -34.88 3.24
CA ALA A 337 -39.53 -33.87 4.31
C ALA A 337 -39.41 -34.43 5.73
#